data_AF-A0A9N7AS43-F1
#
_entry.id   AF-A0A9N7AS43-F1
#
_cell.length_a   1.000
_cell.length_b   1.000
_cell.length_c   1.000
_cell.angle_alpha   90.00
_cell.angle_beta   90.00
_cell.angle_gamma   90.00
#
_symmetry.space_group_name_H-M   'P 1'
#
loop_
_entity.id
_entity.type
_entity.pdbx_description
1 polymer ?
#
loop_
_entity_poly.entity_id
_entity_poly.type
_entity_poly.pdbx_seq_one_letter_code
_entity_poly.pdbx_strand_id
1 'polypeptide(L)'
;MKNKNIVKLFFASMLFIMACKAYVEEKKQIDSLSTGVSTLNNKIDHKKFNNYKQEINKLKESLKDVGNAELKEKLLALESLFQDKLAAKLAALKAAKQKIEGTTDADNNTAKNKIWAESKLVGVTIKFSGSNTAGKGQEMSKEAVEQIDEIIKFLEEGTN
;
A
#
# COMPACT_ATOMS: atom_id res chain seq x y z
N MET A 1 26.60 45.83 -32.26
CA MET A 1 26.09 45.45 -30.92
C MET A 1 24.82 44.57 -30.91
N LYS A 2 24.23 44.18 -32.05
CA LYS A 2 22.96 43.43 -32.09
C LYS A 2 23.07 41.91 -31.78
N ASN A 3 24.22 41.28 -32.00
CA ASN A 3 24.38 39.82 -31.81
C ASN A 3 24.54 39.36 -30.35
N LYS A 4 24.88 40.25 -29.41
CA LYS A 4 25.10 39.88 -28.00
C LYS A 4 23.79 39.49 -27.27
N ASN A 5 22.65 40.03 -27.67
CA ASN A 5 21.35 39.71 -27.06
C ASN A 5 20.76 38.38 -27.55
N ILE A 6 20.98 38.01 -28.82
CA ILE A 6 20.48 36.74 -29.38
C ILE A 6 21.21 35.54 -28.75
N VAL A 7 22.53 35.62 -28.58
CA VAL A 7 23.31 34.56 -27.93
C VAL A 7 22.91 34.41 -26.46
N LYS A 8 22.72 35.52 -25.72
CA LYS A 8 22.22 35.48 -24.33
C LYS A 8 20.81 34.88 -24.24
N LEU A 9 19.92 35.20 -25.18
CA LEU A 9 18.57 34.64 -25.23
C LEU A 9 18.60 33.13 -25.52
N PHE A 10 19.47 32.68 -26.42
CA PHE A 10 19.66 31.26 -26.74
C PHE A 10 20.22 30.46 -25.56
N PHE A 11 21.21 31.01 -24.84
CA PHE A 11 21.75 30.38 -23.64
C PHE A 11 20.71 30.32 -22.52
N ALA A 12 19.93 31.38 -22.33
CA ALA A 12 18.82 31.38 -21.38
C ALA A 12 17.74 30.34 -21.74
N SER A 13 17.35 30.21 -23.01
CA SER A 13 16.38 29.21 -23.45
C SER A 13 16.92 27.78 -23.36
N MET A 14 18.21 27.56 -23.62
CA MET A 14 18.83 26.23 -23.54
C MET A 14 18.99 25.77 -22.08
N LEU A 15 19.33 26.70 -21.17
CA LEU A 15 19.32 26.46 -19.72
C LEU A 15 17.89 26.20 -19.21
N PHE A 16 16.89 26.90 -19.75
CA PHE A 16 15.48 26.67 -19.41
C PHE A 16 15.02 25.28 -19.87
N ILE A 17 15.41 24.83 -21.07
CA ILE A 17 15.10 23.47 -21.57
C ILE A 17 15.81 22.39 -20.75
N MET A 18 17.06 22.60 -20.34
CA MET A 18 17.77 21.65 -19.46
C MET A 18 17.18 21.61 -18.04
N ALA A 19 16.75 22.75 -17.50
CA ALA A 19 16.04 22.81 -16.23
C ALA A 19 14.65 22.14 -16.29
N CYS A 20 13.91 22.31 -17.40
CA CYS A 20 12.62 21.64 -17.62
C CYS A 20 12.75 20.13 -17.89
N LYS A 21 13.92 19.65 -18.37
CA LYS A 21 14.22 18.22 -18.57
C LYS A 21 14.86 17.56 -17.35
N ALA A 22 15.15 18.31 -16.29
CA ALA A 22 15.73 17.75 -15.08
C ALA A 22 14.72 16.79 -14.42
N TYR A 23 15.19 15.58 -14.12
CA TYR A 23 14.47 14.57 -13.37
C TYR A 23 13.18 14.02 -14.01
N VAL A 24 13.04 14.08 -15.35
CA VAL A 24 11.86 13.58 -16.06
C VAL A 24 11.63 12.09 -15.81
N GLU A 25 12.70 11.30 -15.72
CA GLU A 25 12.59 9.85 -15.55
C GLU A 25 12.18 9.49 -14.13
N GLU A 26 12.74 10.16 -13.14
CA GLU A 26 12.41 10.04 -11.73
C GLU A 26 10.96 10.44 -11.47
N LYS A 27 10.46 11.51 -12.11
CA LYS A 27 9.04 11.88 -12.07
C LYS A 27 8.15 10.77 -12.63
N LYS A 28 8.51 10.17 -13.77
CA LYS A 28 7.76 9.04 -14.34
C LYS A 28 7.78 7.82 -13.43
N GLN A 29 8.91 7.54 -12.77
CA GLN A 29 9.00 6.46 -11.79
C GLN A 29 8.06 6.70 -10.61
N ILE A 30 8.02 7.92 -10.05
CA ILE A 30 7.08 8.30 -8.99
C ILE A 30 5.63 8.16 -9.46
N ASP A 31 5.31 8.61 -10.68
CA ASP A 31 3.95 8.55 -11.22
C ASP A 31 3.50 7.09 -11.47
N SER A 32 4.41 6.24 -11.94
CA SER A 32 4.18 4.79 -12.12
C SER A 32 3.93 4.11 -10.77
N LEU A 33 4.77 4.38 -9.76
CA LEU A 33 4.57 3.87 -8.40
C LEU A 33 3.26 4.37 -7.80
N SER A 34 2.92 5.65 -7.98
CA SER A 34 1.67 6.23 -7.49
C SER A 34 0.45 5.55 -8.11
N THR A 35 0.52 5.23 -9.40
CA THR A 35 -0.52 4.46 -10.09
C THR A 35 -0.65 3.07 -9.48
N GLY A 36 0.47 2.37 -9.27
CA GLY A 36 0.50 1.05 -8.62
C GLY A 36 -0.09 1.07 -7.21
N VAL A 37 0.38 1.98 -6.36
CA VAL A 37 -0.10 2.18 -4.98
C VAL A 37 -1.59 2.52 -4.94
N SER A 38 -2.09 3.30 -5.90
CA SER A 38 -3.52 3.65 -5.98
C SER A 38 -4.42 2.42 -6.11
N THR A 39 -3.93 1.33 -6.71
CA THR A 39 -4.69 0.07 -6.86
C THR A 39 -4.73 -0.77 -5.57
N LEU A 40 -3.91 -0.44 -4.56
CA LEU A 40 -3.92 -1.13 -3.28
C LEU A 40 -5.29 -0.99 -2.61
N ASN A 41 -5.77 -2.11 -2.08
CA ASN A 41 -7.03 -2.22 -1.36
C ASN A 41 -6.96 -3.36 -0.34
N ASN A 42 -8.02 -3.50 0.45
CA ASN A 42 -8.04 -4.37 1.62
C ASN A 42 -7.95 -5.87 1.28
N LYS A 43 -8.25 -6.29 0.04
CA LYS A 43 -8.17 -7.69 -0.40
C LYS A 43 -6.79 -8.06 -0.95
N ILE A 44 -5.97 -7.06 -1.26
CA ILE A 44 -4.65 -7.28 -1.82
C ILE A 44 -3.74 -7.96 -0.77
N ASP A 45 -2.90 -8.85 -1.29
CA ASP A 45 -1.84 -9.54 -0.55
C ASP A 45 -0.93 -8.53 0.17
N HIS A 46 -0.67 -8.79 1.45
CA HIS A 46 0.19 -7.99 2.30
C HIS A 46 1.64 -7.90 1.78
N LYS A 47 2.13 -8.92 1.05
CA LYS A 47 3.45 -8.88 0.40
C LYS A 47 3.54 -7.76 -0.64
N LYS A 48 2.45 -7.44 -1.35
CA LYS A 48 2.44 -6.31 -2.29
C LYS A 48 2.59 -4.96 -1.59
N PHE A 49 1.99 -4.79 -0.41
CA PHE A 49 2.20 -3.58 0.40
C PHE A 49 3.68 -3.43 0.78
N ASN A 50 4.32 -4.51 1.23
CA ASN A 50 5.75 -4.47 1.57
C ASN A 50 6.65 -4.22 0.34
N ASN A 51 6.33 -4.79 -0.82
CA ASN A 51 7.10 -4.53 -2.04
C ASN A 51 7.06 -3.04 -2.43
N TYR A 52 5.87 -2.44 -2.47
CA TYR A 52 5.76 -1.00 -2.77
C TYR A 52 6.48 -0.14 -1.74
N LYS A 53 6.42 -0.52 -0.45
CA LYS A 53 7.18 0.16 0.60
C LYS A 53 8.68 0.16 0.31
N GLN A 54 9.24 -1.00 -0.03
CA GLN A 54 10.67 -1.12 -0.35
C GLN A 54 11.04 -0.30 -1.58
N GLU A 55 10.20 -0.27 -2.60
CA GLU A 55 10.41 0.55 -3.80
C GLU A 55 10.38 2.05 -3.48
N ILE A 56 9.40 2.50 -2.68
CA ILE A 56 9.31 3.89 -2.21
C ILE A 56 10.54 4.26 -1.38
N ASN A 57 10.98 3.40 -0.46
CA ASN A 57 12.17 3.66 0.36
C ASN A 57 13.45 3.74 -0.47
N LYS A 58 13.60 2.85 -1.47
CA LYS A 58 14.73 2.91 -2.41
C LYS A 58 14.73 4.20 -3.20
N LEU A 59 13.56 4.64 -3.67
CA LEU A 59 13.40 5.88 -4.41
C LEU A 59 13.66 7.11 -3.53
N LYS A 60 13.21 7.07 -2.27
CA LYS A 60 13.50 8.13 -1.29
C LYS A 60 15.00 8.27 -1.06
N GLU A 61 15.69 7.15 -0.86
CA GLU A 61 17.13 7.14 -0.63
C GLU A 61 17.91 7.62 -1.86
N SER A 62 17.51 7.21 -3.07
CA SER A 62 18.18 7.64 -4.30
C SER A 62 17.97 9.13 -4.62
N LEU A 63 16.89 9.74 -4.10
CA LEU A 63 16.53 11.13 -4.32
C LEU A 63 16.80 12.06 -3.12
N LYS A 64 17.41 11.56 -2.05
CA LYS A 64 17.58 12.32 -0.79
C LYS A 64 18.34 13.64 -0.96
N ASP A 65 19.32 13.67 -1.86
CA ASP A 65 20.19 14.83 -2.12
C ASP A 65 19.65 15.72 -3.25
N VAL A 66 18.51 15.38 -3.86
CA VAL A 66 17.93 16.13 -4.98
C VAL A 66 17.20 17.36 -4.44
N GLY A 67 17.63 18.56 -4.87
CA GLY A 67 17.04 19.84 -4.48
C GLY A 67 15.78 20.27 -5.26
N ASN A 68 15.28 19.43 -6.17
CA ASN A 68 14.13 19.77 -7.01
C ASN A 68 12.81 19.75 -6.20
N ALA A 69 12.16 20.90 -6.05
CA ALA A 69 10.96 21.05 -5.24
C ALA A 69 9.78 20.19 -5.72
N GLU A 70 9.53 20.16 -7.04
CA GLU A 70 8.44 19.38 -7.64
C GLU A 70 8.62 17.88 -7.42
N LEU A 71 9.85 17.37 -7.53
CA LEU A 71 10.16 15.97 -7.30
C LEU A 71 9.94 15.59 -5.82
N LYS A 72 10.34 16.47 -4.89
CA LYS A 72 10.09 16.28 -3.45
C LYS A 72 8.61 16.25 -3.14
N GLU A 73 7.82 17.16 -3.72
CA GLU A 73 6.38 17.22 -3.53
C GLU A 73 5.70 15.93 -4.05
N LYS A 74 6.07 15.48 -5.25
CA LYS A 74 5.59 14.20 -5.81
C LYS A 74 5.94 13.00 -4.94
N LEU A 75 7.18 12.93 -4.45
CA LEU A 75 7.62 11.85 -3.56
C LEU A 75 6.83 11.85 -2.24
N LEU A 76 6.61 13.02 -1.65
CA LEU A 76 5.82 13.17 -0.42
C LEU A 76 4.35 12.77 -0.64
N ALA A 77 3.77 13.13 -1.78
CA ALA A 77 2.42 12.69 -2.16
C ALA A 77 2.33 11.17 -2.31
N LEU A 78 3.34 10.54 -2.91
CA LEU A 78 3.43 9.07 -3.01
C LEU A 78 3.54 8.40 -1.63
N GLU A 79 4.39 8.94 -0.75
CA GLU A 79 4.51 8.46 0.64
C GLU A 79 3.17 8.55 1.38
N SER A 80 2.50 9.70 1.31
CA SER A 80 1.18 9.91 1.93
C SER A 80 0.14 8.93 1.39
N LEU A 81 0.06 8.80 0.07
CA LEU A 81 -0.86 7.87 -0.58
C LEU A 81 -0.62 6.43 -0.10
N PHE A 82 0.62 6.00 0.00
CA PHE A 82 0.95 4.66 0.51
C PHE A 82 0.53 4.49 1.98
N GLN A 83 0.80 5.48 2.83
CA GLN A 83 0.41 5.43 4.24
C GLN A 83 -1.11 5.37 4.41
N ASP A 84 -1.87 6.14 3.63
CA ASP A 84 -3.34 6.10 3.66
C ASP A 84 -3.86 4.71 3.28
N LYS A 85 -3.28 4.09 2.24
CA LYS A 85 -3.64 2.73 1.82
C LYS A 85 -3.27 1.70 2.88
N LEU A 86 -2.10 1.82 3.50
CA LEU A 86 -1.63 0.92 4.55
C LEU A 86 -2.52 1.03 5.80
N ALA A 87 -2.84 2.24 6.23
CA ALA A 87 -3.74 2.50 7.35
C ALA A 87 -5.13 1.91 7.10
N ALA A 88 -5.68 2.08 5.88
CA ALA A 88 -6.96 1.49 5.50
C ALA A 88 -6.93 -0.05 5.55
N LYS A 89 -5.85 -0.68 5.08
CA LYS A 89 -5.65 -2.14 5.15
C LYS A 89 -5.58 -2.62 6.60
N LEU A 90 -4.78 -1.96 7.45
CA LEU A 90 -4.63 -2.32 8.87
C LEU A 90 -5.95 -2.15 9.63
N ALA A 91 -6.68 -1.06 9.39
CA ALA A 91 -8.00 -0.84 9.99
C ALA A 91 -9.00 -1.93 9.57
N ALA A 92 -8.99 -2.32 8.29
CA ALA A 92 -9.85 -3.39 7.80
C ALA A 92 -9.52 -4.75 8.41
N LEU A 93 -8.23 -5.08 8.56
CA LEU A 93 -7.77 -6.30 9.24
C LEU A 93 -8.23 -6.33 10.70
N LYS A 94 -8.00 -5.24 11.45
CA LYS A 94 -8.42 -5.11 12.85
C LYS A 94 -9.95 -5.22 13.00
N ALA A 95 -10.70 -4.60 12.10
CA ALA A 95 -12.16 -4.70 12.10
C ALA A 95 -12.66 -6.11 11.78
N ALA A 96 -12.06 -6.80 10.80
CA ALA A 96 -12.40 -8.18 10.47
C ALA A 96 -12.11 -9.12 11.64
N LYS A 97 -10.94 -8.98 12.28
CA LYS A 97 -10.58 -9.72 13.50
C LYS A 97 -11.64 -9.55 14.59
N GLN A 98 -11.98 -8.31 14.93
CA GLN A 98 -12.97 -8.02 15.99
C GLN A 98 -14.34 -8.65 15.67
N LYS A 99 -14.78 -8.60 14.41
CA LYS A 99 -16.06 -9.22 14.00
C LYS A 99 -16.04 -10.75 14.08
N ILE A 100 -14.90 -11.37 13.78
CA ILE A 100 -14.71 -12.82 13.85
C ILE A 100 -14.71 -13.24 15.33
N GLU A 101 -13.90 -12.60 16.17
CA GLU A 101 -13.84 -12.86 17.62
C GLU A 101 -15.19 -12.64 18.32
N GLY A 102 -15.96 -11.65 17.88
CA GLY A 102 -17.30 -11.35 18.39
C GLY A 102 -18.42 -12.26 17.86
N THR A 103 -18.11 -13.30 17.06
CA THR A 103 -19.13 -14.21 16.53
C THR A 103 -19.49 -15.29 17.56
N THR A 104 -20.72 -15.21 18.09
CA THR A 104 -21.30 -16.23 18.98
C THR A 104 -21.85 -17.41 18.17
N ASP A 105 -22.03 -18.57 18.82
CA ASP A 105 -22.55 -19.80 18.20
C ASP A 105 -21.82 -20.18 16.90
N ALA A 106 -20.48 -20.12 16.93
CA ALA A 106 -19.61 -20.26 15.76
C ALA A 106 -19.88 -21.52 14.92
N ASP A 107 -20.44 -22.57 15.52
CA ASP A 107 -20.74 -23.83 14.85
C ASP A 107 -21.97 -23.81 13.93
N ASN A 108 -22.83 -22.79 14.03
CA ASN A 108 -23.95 -22.66 13.10
C ASN A 108 -23.47 -22.18 11.70
N ASN A 109 -24.18 -22.58 10.64
CA ASN A 109 -23.76 -22.27 9.26
C ASN A 109 -23.68 -20.77 8.97
N THR A 110 -24.55 -19.96 9.57
CA THR A 110 -24.55 -18.50 9.39
C THR A 110 -23.27 -17.87 9.95
N ALA A 111 -22.83 -18.31 11.13
CA ALA A 111 -21.61 -17.87 11.77
C ALA A 111 -20.37 -18.30 10.98
N LYS A 112 -20.30 -19.55 10.51
CA LYS A 112 -19.20 -20.04 9.65
C LYS A 112 -19.11 -19.25 8.35
N ASN A 113 -20.26 -18.95 7.72
CA ASN A 113 -20.32 -18.11 6.53
C ASN A 113 -19.82 -16.70 6.81
N LYS A 114 -20.20 -16.11 7.95
CA LYS A 114 -19.73 -14.78 8.38
C LYS A 114 -18.22 -14.77 8.60
N ILE A 115 -17.67 -15.74 9.33
CA ILE A 115 -16.23 -15.86 9.57
C ILE A 115 -15.48 -15.94 8.23
N TRP A 116 -15.89 -16.86 7.36
CA TRP A 116 -15.28 -17.03 6.04
C TRP A 116 -15.36 -15.77 5.17
N ALA A 117 -16.52 -15.10 5.15
CA ALA A 117 -16.73 -13.89 4.36
C ALA A 117 -15.87 -12.73 4.87
N GLU A 118 -15.83 -12.49 6.18
CA GLU A 118 -15.02 -11.42 6.79
C GLU A 118 -13.53 -11.65 6.56
N SER A 119 -13.02 -12.88 6.68
CA SER A 119 -11.64 -13.22 6.32
C SER A 119 -11.33 -12.90 4.86
N LYS A 120 -12.22 -13.30 3.94
CA LYS A 120 -12.04 -13.08 2.50
C LYS A 120 -12.02 -11.59 2.13
N LEU A 121 -12.77 -10.75 2.84
CA LEU A 121 -12.79 -9.30 2.61
C LEU A 121 -11.43 -8.63 2.86
N VAL A 122 -10.60 -9.23 3.71
CA VAL A 122 -9.25 -8.74 4.03
C VAL A 122 -8.13 -9.54 3.37
N GLY A 123 -8.49 -10.40 2.40
CA GLY A 123 -7.52 -11.20 1.63
C GLY A 123 -6.99 -12.42 2.38
N VAL A 124 -7.64 -12.84 3.47
CA VAL A 124 -7.33 -14.06 4.22
C VAL A 124 -8.17 -15.20 3.69
N THR A 125 -7.53 -16.33 3.38
CA THR A 125 -8.22 -17.52 2.87
C THR A 125 -8.15 -18.62 3.91
N ILE A 126 -9.30 -18.99 4.46
CA ILE A 126 -9.47 -20.12 5.37
C ILE A 126 -10.32 -21.20 4.69
N LYS A 127 -10.15 -22.45 5.12
CA LYS A 127 -10.99 -23.54 4.64
C LYS A 127 -12.40 -23.43 5.24
N PHE A 128 -13.43 -23.40 4.38
CA PHE A 128 -14.81 -23.45 4.85
C PHE A 128 -15.18 -24.86 5.34
N SER A 129 -15.72 -24.97 6.55
CA SER A 129 -16.22 -26.22 7.10
C SER A 129 -17.75 -26.26 7.05
N GLY A 130 -18.31 -26.98 6.07
CA GLY A 130 -19.77 -27.13 5.94
C GLY A 130 -20.41 -28.13 6.90
N SER A 131 -19.62 -28.81 7.74
CA SER A 131 -20.15 -29.75 8.73
C SER A 131 -20.68 -29.01 9.96
N ASN A 132 -21.80 -29.48 10.52
CA ASN A 132 -22.33 -29.02 11.81
C ASN A 132 -21.65 -29.70 13.01
N THR A 133 -20.54 -30.43 12.80
CA THR A 133 -19.73 -30.97 13.90
C THR A 133 -19.30 -29.83 14.83
N ALA A 134 -19.54 -30.01 16.13
CA ALA A 134 -19.13 -29.06 17.16
C ALA A 134 -17.62 -28.81 17.11
N GLY A 135 -17.20 -27.56 17.37
CA GLY A 135 -15.79 -27.15 17.37
C GLY A 135 -15.28 -26.63 16.01
N LYS A 136 -15.98 -26.90 14.90
CA LYS A 136 -15.49 -26.51 13.56
C LYS A 136 -15.60 -25.02 13.29
N GLY A 137 -16.59 -24.34 13.87
CA GLY A 137 -16.69 -22.89 13.79
C GLY A 137 -15.56 -22.18 14.55
N GLN A 138 -15.22 -22.71 15.73
CA GLN A 138 -14.17 -22.19 16.59
C GLN A 138 -12.80 -22.42 15.94
N GLU A 139 -12.55 -23.58 15.34
CA GLU A 139 -11.35 -23.84 14.53
C GLU A 139 -11.20 -22.82 13.40
N MET A 140 -12.26 -22.59 12.60
CA MET A 140 -12.26 -21.59 11.53
C MET A 140 -11.98 -20.17 12.06
N SER A 141 -12.61 -19.80 13.18
CA SER A 141 -12.40 -18.50 13.82
C SER A 141 -10.94 -18.32 14.24
N LYS A 142 -10.37 -19.34 14.88
CA LYS A 142 -8.98 -19.33 15.35
C LYS A 142 -8.00 -19.21 14.19
N GLU A 143 -8.14 -20.05 13.17
CA GLU A 143 -7.30 -20.00 11.96
C GLU A 143 -7.35 -18.62 11.29
N ALA A 144 -8.56 -18.04 11.17
CA ALA A 144 -8.74 -16.73 10.59
C ALA A 144 -8.03 -15.62 11.39
N VAL A 145 -8.21 -15.61 12.71
CA VAL A 145 -7.60 -14.60 13.59
C VAL A 145 -6.08 -14.71 13.59
N GLU A 146 -5.53 -15.93 13.67
CA GLU A 146 -4.08 -16.16 13.61
C GLU A 146 -3.48 -15.62 12.31
N GLN A 147 -4.07 -15.95 11.15
CA GLN A 147 -3.61 -15.41 9.86
C GLN A 147 -3.74 -13.88 9.79
N ILE A 148 -4.81 -13.29 10.35
CA ILE A 148 -4.96 -11.82 10.39
C ILE A 148 -3.86 -11.20 11.26
N ASP A 149 -3.57 -11.76 12.42
CA ASP A 149 -2.54 -11.25 13.34
C ASP A 149 -1.14 -11.32 12.73
N GLU A 150 -0.81 -12.42 12.04
CA GLU A 150 0.45 -12.55 11.30
C GLU A 150 0.59 -11.45 10.23
N ILE A 151 -0.50 -11.15 9.51
CA ILE A 151 -0.50 -10.10 8.49
C ILE A 151 -0.35 -8.72 9.12
N ILE A 152 -1.08 -8.42 10.20
CA ILE A 152 -0.97 -7.14 10.93
C ILE A 152 0.46 -6.97 11.40
N LYS A 153 1.02 -7.99 12.07
CA LYS A 153 2.40 -7.97 12.57
C LYS A 153 3.40 -7.75 11.44
N PHE A 154 3.28 -8.45 10.31
CA PHE A 154 4.16 -8.27 9.16
C PHE A 154 4.12 -6.83 8.61
N LEU A 155 2.93 -6.25 8.52
CA LEU A 155 2.75 -4.89 8.01
C LEU A 155 3.22 -3.83 9.01
N GLU A 156 3.09 -4.05 10.32
CA GLU A 156 3.56 -3.14 11.37
C GLU A 156 5.07 -3.25 11.63
N GLU A 157 5.64 -4.46 11.67
CA GLU A 157 7.08 -4.67 11.86
C GLU A 157 7.89 -4.20 10.64
N GLY A 158 7.35 -4.37 9.44
CA GLY A 158 7.91 -3.74 8.25
C GLY A 158 7.81 -2.21 8.26
N THR A 159 7.27 -1.58 9.30
CA THR A 159 7.03 -0.13 9.43
C THR A 159 7.97 0.61 10.37
N ASN A 160 8.88 -0.10 11.03
CA ASN A 160 10.01 0.50 11.74
C ASN A 160 11.27 0.57 10.88
#